data_AF-A0A8H4V1P5-F1
#
_entry.id   AF-A0A8H4V1P5-F1
#
_cell.length_a   1.000
_cell.length_b   1.000
_cell.length_c   1.000
_cell.angle_alpha   90.00
_cell.angle_beta   90.00
_cell.angle_gamma   90.00
#
_symmetry.space_group_name_H-M   'P 1'
#
loop_
_entity.id
_entity.type
_entity.pdbx_description
1 polymer ?
#
loop_
_entity_poly.entity_id
_entity_poly.type
_entity_poly.pdbx_seq_one_letter_code
_entity_poly.pdbx_strand_id
1 'polypeptide(L)'
;VLDYLLAAPKVVREMYPMSWTFLDGPQDGTTLLTWQPLGHLGTTFASDGYVWADAEQAFTFETRGYTIEMWVQRSGYHPPQENIASHSRRRYRLVPSKVPPNAPQPDPSLWIIHYARAAQNDIIPAQRIPITPQVQTTLAQRRFLQTQGQLVRKEFMLHDRNNWPTITFPAQMGAQGFAQPQAYYANAGPGRQPPSGAYYPPQ
;
A
#
# COMPACT_ATOMS: atom_id res chain seq x y z
N VAL A 1 -5.51 -5.78 -16.59
CA VAL A 1 -5.50 -5.53 -15.12
C VAL A 1 -6.84 -5.85 -14.46
N LEU A 2 -7.98 -5.40 -15.00
CA LEU A 2 -9.30 -5.69 -14.43
C LEU A 2 -9.53 -7.20 -14.22
N ASP A 3 -9.23 -8.06 -15.20
CA ASP A 3 -9.44 -9.50 -15.07
C ASP A 3 -8.61 -10.12 -13.94
N TYR A 4 -7.36 -9.67 -13.75
CA TYR A 4 -6.53 -10.09 -12.62
C TYR A 4 -7.15 -9.69 -11.28
N LEU A 5 -7.70 -8.47 -11.19
CA LEU A 5 -8.34 -7.98 -9.98
C LEU A 5 -9.64 -8.73 -9.66
N LEU A 6 -10.43 -9.08 -10.67
CA LEU A 6 -11.66 -9.87 -10.49
C LEU A 6 -11.36 -11.32 -10.09
N ALA A 7 -10.25 -11.89 -10.57
CA ALA A 7 -9.82 -13.24 -10.20
C ALA A 7 -9.17 -13.32 -8.81
N ALA A 8 -8.57 -12.22 -8.33
CA ALA A 8 -7.77 -12.19 -7.10
C ALA A 8 -8.48 -12.76 -5.85
N PRO A 9 -9.77 -12.44 -5.55
CA PRO A 9 -10.45 -13.02 -4.40
C PRO A 9 -10.55 -14.55 -4.45
N LYS A 10 -10.80 -15.12 -5.64
CA LYS A 10 -10.84 -16.57 -5.84
C LYS A 10 -9.45 -17.17 -5.64
N VAL A 11 -8.42 -16.53 -6.20
CA VAL A 11 -7.02 -16.98 -6.09
C VAL A 11 -6.61 -17.15 -4.63
N VAL A 12 -6.80 -16.13 -3.79
CA VAL A 12 -6.37 -16.15 -2.38
C VAL A 12 -7.27 -16.98 -1.47
N ARG A 13 -8.49 -17.32 -1.93
CA ARG A 13 -9.44 -18.12 -1.18
C ARG A 13 -9.31 -19.61 -1.47
N GLU A 14 -9.08 -19.98 -2.73
CA GLU A 14 -9.28 -21.36 -3.19
C GLU A 14 -8.06 -21.96 -3.90
N MET A 15 -7.15 -21.15 -4.45
CA MET A 15 -6.12 -21.66 -5.37
C MET A 15 -4.72 -21.66 -4.76
N TYR A 16 -4.31 -20.55 -4.14
CA TYR A 16 -2.94 -20.37 -3.66
C TYR A 16 -2.92 -19.75 -2.26
N PRO A 17 -2.09 -20.26 -1.35
CA PRO A 17 -1.88 -19.64 -0.06
C PRO A 17 -1.04 -18.36 -0.18
N MET A 18 -1.11 -17.53 0.86
CA MET A 18 -0.31 -16.33 1.03
C MET A 18 0.82 -16.57 2.03
N SER A 19 1.83 -15.72 2.02
CA SER A 19 2.88 -15.71 3.05
C SER A 19 3.33 -14.28 3.32
N TRP A 20 3.75 -14.00 4.55
CA TRP A 20 4.45 -12.75 4.83
C TRP A 20 5.83 -12.77 4.20
N THR A 21 6.19 -11.68 3.54
CA THR A 21 7.50 -11.54 2.89
C THR A 21 8.05 -10.15 3.13
N PHE A 22 9.37 -10.07 3.29
CA PHE A 22 10.09 -8.81 3.35
C PHE A 22 10.53 -8.46 1.93
N LEU A 23 9.89 -7.46 1.32
CA LEU A 23 10.29 -6.98 0.00
C LEU A 23 11.55 -6.13 0.11
N ASP A 24 12.54 -6.39 -0.74
CA ASP A 24 13.76 -5.60 -0.84
C ASP A 24 14.23 -5.50 -2.30
N GLY A 25 13.93 -4.37 -2.94
CA GLY A 25 14.25 -4.11 -4.34
C GLY A 25 13.67 -5.13 -5.33
N PRO A 26 12.35 -5.38 -5.38
CA PRO A 26 11.77 -6.26 -6.40
C PRO A 26 12.20 -5.87 -7.81
N GLN A 27 12.62 -6.85 -8.61
CA GLN A 27 13.15 -6.61 -9.96
C GLN A 27 12.06 -6.08 -10.92
N ASP A 28 12.49 -5.35 -11.94
CA ASP A 28 11.59 -4.91 -13.01
C ASP A 28 10.92 -6.10 -13.70
N GLY A 29 9.62 -5.98 -13.98
CA GLY A 29 8.77 -7.07 -14.48
C GLY A 29 8.05 -7.83 -13.38
N THR A 30 8.44 -7.67 -12.11
CA THR A 30 7.78 -8.35 -10.99
C THR A 30 6.33 -7.87 -10.85
N THR A 31 5.40 -8.82 -10.76
CA THR A 31 4.00 -8.59 -10.43
C THR A 31 3.61 -9.42 -9.22
N LEU A 32 3.00 -8.77 -8.23
CA LEU A 32 2.59 -9.39 -6.96
C LEU A 32 1.10 -9.20 -6.75
N LEU A 33 0.41 -10.26 -6.34
CA LEU A 33 -0.87 -10.14 -5.66
C LEU A 33 -0.57 -10.01 -4.16
N THR A 34 -0.99 -8.90 -3.57
CA THR A 34 -0.70 -8.57 -2.18
C THR A 34 -1.99 -8.29 -1.42
N TRP A 35 -1.97 -8.58 -0.12
CA TRP A 35 -3.04 -8.20 0.79
C TRP A 35 -2.50 -7.16 1.78
N GLN A 36 -3.25 -6.06 1.95
CA GLN A 36 -2.88 -4.95 2.82
C GLN A 36 -3.97 -4.72 3.88
N PRO A 37 -3.62 -4.68 5.18
CA PRO A 37 -4.58 -4.36 6.23
C PRO A 37 -4.94 -2.87 6.21
N LEU A 38 -6.10 -2.54 5.63
CA LEU A 38 -6.56 -1.15 5.49
C LEU A 38 -6.72 -0.43 6.85
N GLY A 39 -7.07 -1.15 7.91
CA GLY A 39 -7.23 -0.56 9.26
C GLY A 39 -5.92 -0.06 9.89
N HIS A 40 -4.77 -0.58 9.45
CA HIS A 40 -3.45 -0.20 9.98
C HIS A 40 -2.67 0.70 9.02
N LEU A 41 -2.77 0.43 7.71
CA LEU A 41 -1.96 1.11 6.70
C LEU A 41 -2.78 2.04 5.79
N GLY A 42 -4.11 2.00 5.85
CA GLY A 42 -4.95 2.72 4.89
C GLY A 42 -4.55 2.34 3.46
N THR A 43 -4.20 3.33 2.64
CA THR A 43 -3.64 3.14 1.29
C THR A 43 -2.12 3.17 1.25
N THR A 44 -1.44 3.52 2.35
CA THR A 44 0.03 3.57 2.41
C THR A 44 0.60 2.17 2.20
N PHE A 45 1.49 2.01 1.22
CA PHE A 45 2.15 0.74 1.00
C PHE A 45 3.34 0.56 1.95
N ALA A 46 3.58 -0.68 2.39
CA ALA A 46 4.79 -1.00 3.14
C ALA A 46 6.04 -0.70 2.30
N SER A 47 7.13 -0.29 2.95
CA SER A 47 8.37 -0.04 2.22
C SER A 47 8.89 -1.33 1.58
N ASP A 48 9.32 -1.24 0.34
CA ASP A 48 9.79 -2.33 -0.52
C ASP A 48 11.28 -2.23 -0.86
N GLY A 49 12.00 -1.33 -0.20
CA GLY A 49 13.44 -1.13 -0.39
C GLY A 49 13.78 0.02 -1.31
N TYR A 50 12.86 0.44 -2.17
CA TYR A 50 13.09 1.58 -3.05
C TYR A 50 12.93 2.91 -2.28
N VAL A 51 13.75 3.88 -2.69
CA VAL A 51 13.54 5.30 -2.42
C VAL A 51 12.93 5.92 -3.66
N TRP A 52 11.79 6.58 -3.49
CA TRP A 52 11.00 7.15 -4.58
C TRP A 52 11.20 8.66 -4.67
N ALA A 53 11.28 9.18 -5.89
CA ALA A 53 11.51 10.59 -6.16
C ALA A 53 10.31 11.47 -5.78
N ASP A 54 9.11 10.94 -5.96
CA ASP A 54 7.85 11.62 -5.77
C ASP A 54 6.91 10.87 -4.82
N ALA A 55 5.98 11.64 -4.24
CA ALA A 55 4.85 11.07 -3.52
C ALA A 55 4.01 10.23 -4.49
N GLU A 56 3.45 9.12 -4.00
CA GLU A 56 2.67 8.23 -4.83
C GLU A 56 1.38 8.92 -5.31
N GLN A 57 1.17 8.94 -6.62
CA GLN A 57 0.05 9.64 -7.25
C GLN A 57 -1.12 8.68 -7.49
N ALA A 58 -2.32 9.06 -7.05
CA ALA A 58 -3.54 8.27 -7.21
C ALA A 58 -4.35 8.72 -8.43
N PHE A 59 -4.78 7.76 -9.24
CA PHE A 59 -5.65 7.93 -10.39
C PHE A 59 -6.83 6.97 -10.28
N THR A 60 -7.97 7.33 -10.86
CA THR A 60 -9.10 6.41 -11.00
C THR A 60 -9.54 6.35 -12.45
N PHE A 61 -9.99 5.18 -12.87
CA PHE A 61 -10.60 5.00 -14.19
C PHE A 61 -11.66 3.91 -14.13
N GLU A 62 -12.63 4.01 -15.02
CA GLU A 62 -13.76 3.08 -15.08
C GLU A 62 -13.63 2.14 -16.27
N THR A 63 -13.96 0.86 -16.06
CA THR A 63 -13.96 -0.15 -17.12
C THR A 63 -14.97 -1.24 -16.79
N ARG A 64 -15.86 -1.57 -17.75
CA ARG A 64 -16.93 -2.57 -17.59
C ARG A 64 -17.78 -2.36 -16.31
N GLY A 65 -18.01 -1.10 -15.93
CA GLY A 65 -18.78 -0.73 -14.73
C GLY A 65 -18.04 -0.84 -13.40
N TYR A 66 -16.74 -1.18 -13.41
CA TYR A 66 -15.89 -1.19 -12.24
C TYR A 66 -14.99 0.05 -12.21
N THR A 67 -14.83 0.67 -11.04
CA THR A 67 -13.77 1.66 -10.82
C THR A 67 -12.49 0.99 -10.32
N ILE A 68 -11.40 1.23 -11.03
CA ILE A 68 -10.04 0.84 -10.62
C ILE A 68 -9.32 2.06 -10.09
N GLU A 69 -8.72 1.91 -8.92
CA GLU A 69 -7.78 2.88 -8.37
C GLU A 69 -6.35 2.44 -8.71
N MET A 70 -5.55 3.36 -9.25
CA MET A 70 -4.15 3.16 -9.57
C MET A 70 -3.29 4.14 -8.78
N TRP A 71 -2.28 3.63 -8.09
CA TRP A 71 -1.27 4.41 -7.39
C TRP A 71 0.07 4.25 -8.10
N VAL A 72 0.77 5.35 -8.39
CA VAL A 72 1.96 5.36 -9.26
C VAL A 72 3.12 6.10 -8.60
N GLN A 73 4.30 5.48 -8.66
CA GLN A 73 5.60 6.13 -8.48
C GLN A 73 6.41 5.93 -9.76
N ARG A 74 6.93 7.02 -10.31
CA ARG A 74 7.51 7.00 -11.67
C ARG A 74 9.01 6.79 -11.67
N SER A 75 9.67 7.19 -10.59
CA SER A 75 11.13 7.14 -10.49
C SER A 75 11.54 6.74 -9.08
N GLY A 76 12.27 5.65 -8.97
CA GLY A 76 12.86 5.15 -7.74
C GLY A 76 14.16 4.40 -7.97
N TYR A 77 14.95 4.28 -6.91
CA TYR A 77 16.23 3.57 -6.89
C TYR A 77 16.38 2.76 -5.60
N HIS A 78 17.17 1.70 -5.64
CA HIS A 78 17.49 0.83 -4.50
C HIS A 78 18.84 1.24 -3.88
N PRO A 79 18.84 1.96 -2.75
CA PRO A 79 20.07 2.34 -2.08
C PRO A 79 20.66 1.20 -1.22
N PRO A 80 21.99 1.10 -1.13
CA PRO A 80 23.01 1.95 -1.77
C PRO A 80 23.47 1.43 -3.15
N GLN A 81 22.82 0.38 -3.68
CA GLN A 81 23.29 -0.33 -4.87
C GLN A 81 23.20 0.53 -6.15
N GLU A 82 22.20 1.40 -6.22
CA GLU A 82 21.86 2.14 -7.44
C GLU A 82 22.14 3.64 -7.32
N ASN A 83 22.78 4.19 -8.37
CA ASN A 83 23.05 5.63 -8.50
C ASN A 83 22.08 6.35 -9.46
N ILE A 84 21.15 5.61 -10.07
CA ILE A 84 20.17 6.14 -11.01
C ILE A 84 18.80 5.61 -10.59
N ALA A 85 17.82 6.51 -10.49
CA ALA A 85 16.44 6.15 -10.31
C ALA A 85 15.84 5.73 -11.65
N SER A 86 15.73 4.41 -11.83
CA SER A 86 15.29 3.79 -13.07
C SER A 86 14.11 2.83 -12.88
N HIS A 87 13.53 2.78 -11.69
CA HIS A 87 12.41 1.92 -11.35
C HIS A 87 11.12 2.72 -11.20
N SER A 88 10.00 2.05 -11.46
CA SER A 88 8.65 2.56 -11.29
C SER A 88 7.79 1.49 -10.64
N ARG A 89 6.77 1.93 -9.90
CA ARG A 89 5.80 1.05 -9.26
C ARG A 89 4.40 1.51 -9.57
N ARG A 90 3.52 0.55 -9.89
CA ARG A 90 2.09 0.78 -10.02
C ARG A 90 1.33 -0.19 -9.14
N ARG A 91 0.38 0.30 -8.36
CA ARG A 91 -0.51 -0.52 -7.53
C ARG A 91 -1.93 -0.33 -8.00
N TYR A 92 -2.68 -1.42 -8.09
CA TYR A 92 -4.05 -1.42 -8.60
C TYR A 92 -4.96 -2.14 -7.62
N ARG A 93 -6.15 -1.58 -7.38
CA ARG A 93 -7.24 -2.27 -6.70
C ARG A 93 -8.59 -1.88 -7.28
N LEU A 94 -9.61 -2.68 -6.96
CA LEU A 94 -11.00 -2.31 -7.20
C LEU A 94 -11.53 -1.48 -6.03
N VAL A 95 -12.35 -0.46 -6.34
CA VAL A 95 -12.99 0.38 -5.33
C VAL A 95 -14.40 -0.15 -5.04
N PRO A 96 -14.69 -0.64 -3.81
CA PRO A 96 -15.96 -1.34 -3.53
C PRO A 96 -17.22 -0.50 -3.73
N SER A 97 -17.19 0.80 -3.42
CA SER A 97 -18.37 1.68 -3.50
C SER A 97 -18.82 1.99 -4.94
N LYS A 98 -18.08 1.52 -5.94
CA LYS A 98 -18.33 1.81 -7.36
C LYS A 98 -18.27 0.55 -8.22
N VAL A 99 -18.88 -0.53 -7.72
CA VAL A 99 -19.10 -1.76 -8.49
C VAL A 99 -20.58 -1.92 -8.87
N PRO A 100 -20.92 -2.64 -9.94
CA PRO A 100 -22.30 -2.85 -10.34
C PRO A 100 -23.11 -3.55 -9.22
N PRO A 101 -24.40 -3.22 -9.02
CA PRO A 101 -25.21 -3.73 -7.90
C PRO A 101 -25.30 -5.26 -7.77
N ASN A 102 -25.15 -5.99 -8.89
CA ASN A 102 -25.22 -7.46 -8.94
C ASN A 102 -23.86 -8.13 -9.13
N ALA A 103 -22.76 -7.36 -9.05
CA ALA A 103 -21.41 -7.91 -9.17
C ALA A 103 -20.89 -8.43 -7.82
N PRO A 104 -20.00 -9.44 -7.82
CA PRO A 104 -19.26 -9.81 -6.62
C PRO A 104 -18.50 -8.60 -6.06
N GLN A 105 -18.67 -8.35 -4.76
CA GLN A 105 -17.97 -7.25 -4.11
C GLN A 105 -16.47 -7.57 -4.05
N PRO A 106 -15.60 -6.65 -4.54
CA PRO A 106 -14.16 -6.85 -4.47
C PRO A 106 -13.66 -6.66 -3.04
N ASP A 107 -12.60 -7.38 -2.67
CA ASP A 107 -11.88 -7.11 -1.42
C ASP A 107 -10.98 -5.87 -1.62
N PRO A 108 -11.25 -4.73 -0.95
CA PRO A 108 -10.45 -3.50 -1.10
C PRO A 108 -9.03 -3.61 -0.56
N SER A 109 -8.74 -4.69 0.16
CA SER A 109 -7.44 -5.03 0.74
C SER A 109 -6.53 -5.75 -0.24
N LEU A 110 -7.07 -6.26 -1.36
CA LEU A 110 -6.29 -6.94 -2.40
C LEU A 110 -5.77 -5.94 -3.42
N TRP A 111 -4.46 -6.01 -3.66
CA TRP A 111 -3.76 -5.14 -4.58
C TRP A 111 -2.91 -5.95 -5.55
N ILE A 112 -2.94 -5.56 -6.82
CA ILE A 112 -1.92 -5.96 -7.79
C ILE A 112 -0.83 -4.91 -7.78
N ILE A 113 0.41 -5.31 -7.57
CA ILE A 113 1.57 -4.43 -7.56
C ILE A 113 2.49 -4.85 -8.69
N HIS A 114 2.89 -3.89 -9.50
CA HIS A 114 3.77 -4.12 -10.63
C HIS A 114 4.97 -3.17 -10.55
N TYR A 115 6.16 -3.78 -10.52
CA TYR A 115 7.45 -3.12 -10.65
C TYR A 115 7.90 -3.16 -12.11
N ALA A 116 8.35 -2.03 -12.64
CA ALA A 116 8.80 -1.92 -14.01
C ALA A 116 9.85 -0.83 -14.15
N ARG A 117 10.62 -0.89 -15.23
CA ARG A 117 11.55 0.18 -15.58
C ARG A 117 10.80 1.51 -15.76
N ALA A 118 11.35 2.58 -15.22
CA ALA A 118 10.88 3.95 -15.42
C ALA A 118 10.92 4.32 -16.91
N ALA A 119 10.01 5.20 -17.32
CA ALA A 119 10.05 5.74 -18.68
C ALA A 119 11.31 6.58 -18.88
N GLN A 120 11.80 6.71 -20.11
CA GLN A 120 13.07 7.39 -20.40
C GLN A 120 13.14 8.81 -19.81
N ASN A 121 12.03 9.54 -19.80
CA ASN A 121 11.94 10.90 -19.26
C ASN A 121 11.85 10.96 -17.73
N ASP A 122 11.52 9.85 -17.07
CA ASP A 122 11.40 9.73 -15.62
C ASP A 122 12.70 9.18 -14.99
N ILE A 123 13.68 8.77 -15.81
CA ILE A 123 14.99 8.34 -15.34
C ILE A 123 15.80 9.55 -14.91
N ILE A 124 16.20 9.58 -13.63
CA ILE A 124 16.97 10.70 -13.06
C ILE A 124 18.13 10.17 -12.18
N PRO A 125 19.22 10.94 -12.03
CA PRO A 125 20.28 10.59 -11.07
C PRO A 125 19.74 10.52 -9.64
N ALA A 126 20.15 9.51 -8.87
CA ALA A 126 19.68 9.30 -7.50
C ALA A 126 20.03 10.48 -6.58
N GLN A 127 21.14 11.19 -6.84
CA GLN A 127 21.56 12.38 -6.09
C GLN A 127 20.56 13.55 -6.18
N ARG A 128 19.65 13.54 -7.17
CA ARG A 128 18.59 14.55 -7.29
C ARG A 128 17.37 14.25 -6.42
N ILE A 129 17.30 13.06 -5.82
CA ILE A 129 16.19 12.66 -4.97
C ILE A 129 16.54 12.96 -3.50
N PRO A 130 15.89 13.94 -2.86
CA PRO A 130 16.17 14.27 -1.48
C PRO A 130 15.72 13.13 -0.55
N ILE A 131 16.61 12.66 0.31
CA ILE A 131 16.27 11.66 1.33
C ILE A 131 15.73 12.39 2.56
N THR A 132 14.40 12.40 2.71
CA THR A 132 13.73 13.02 3.86
C THR A 132 14.05 12.26 5.16
N PRO A 133 13.94 12.91 6.34
CA PRO A 133 14.14 12.23 7.62
C PRO A 133 13.23 10.99 7.80
N GLN A 134 12.00 11.04 7.28
CA GLN A 134 11.06 9.92 7.32
C GLN A 134 11.57 8.73 6.49
N VAL A 135 12.14 8.98 5.30
CA VAL A 135 12.77 7.94 4.47
C VAL A 135 14.01 7.39 5.17
N GLN A 136 14.84 8.24 5.79
CA GLN A 136 16.01 7.78 6.56
C GLN A 136 15.62 6.83 7.68
N THR A 137 14.60 7.20 8.48
CA THR A 137 14.07 6.33 9.55
C THR A 137 13.57 5.01 8.99
N THR A 138 12.81 5.04 7.89
CA THR A 138 12.29 3.83 7.24
C THR A 138 13.43 2.91 6.77
N LEU A 139 14.46 3.47 6.12
CA LEU A 139 15.62 2.70 5.68
C LEU A 139 16.43 2.13 6.85
N ALA A 140 16.59 2.88 7.94
CA ALA A 140 17.25 2.40 9.15
C ALA A 140 16.49 1.23 9.79
N GLN A 141 15.15 1.34 9.89
CA GLN A 141 14.28 0.26 10.37
C GLN A 141 14.40 -0.99 9.49
N ARG A 142 14.42 -0.83 8.17
CA ARG A 142 14.59 -1.94 7.23
C ARG A 142 15.92 -2.66 7.41
N ARG A 143 17.03 -1.91 7.50
CA ARG A 143 18.36 -2.50 7.75
C ARG A 143 18.38 -3.27 9.06
N PHE A 144 17.79 -2.71 10.12
CA PHE A 144 17.68 -3.41 11.39
C PHE A 144 16.85 -4.71 11.28
N LEU A 145 15.72 -4.68 10.57
CA LEU A 145 14.92 -5.89 10.33
C LEU A 145 15.71 -6.95 9.57
N GLN A 146 16.53 -6.55 8.59
CA GLN A 146 17.38 -7.46 7.83
C GLN A 146 18.46 -8.13 8.70
N THR A 147 19.01 -7.43 9.72
CA THR A 147 20.02 -8.04 10.62
C THR A 147 19.43 -9.13 11.53
N GLN A 148 18.11 -9.14 11.76
CA GLN A 148 17.44 -10.19 12.53
C GLN A 148 17.26 -11.50 11.75
N GLY A 149 17.59 -11.50 10.46
CA GLY A 149 17.45 -12.65 9.58
C GLY A 149 16.18 -12.62 8.74
N GLN A 150 15.96 -13.70 8.00
CA GLN A 150 14.81 -13.82 7.11
C GLN A 150 13.55 -14.19 7.90
N LEU A 151 12.42 -13.62 7.50
CA LEU A 151 11.12 -14.07 7.98
C LEU A 151 10.94 -15.54 7.61
N VAL A 152 10.62 -16.37 8.62
CA VAL A 152 10.27 -17.77 8.37
C VAL A 152 9.05 -17.79 7.47
N ARG A 153 9.21 -18.35 6.26
CA ARG A 153 8.11 -18.48 5.30
C ARG A 153 7.11 -19.50 5.85
N LYS A 154 5.98 -19.00 6.33
CA LYS A 154 4.80 -19.80 6.67
C LYS A 154 3.67 -19.40 5.75
N GLU A 155 3.14 -20.39 5.03
CA GLU A 155 2.00 -20.21 4.16
C GLU A 155 0.69 -20.29 4.95
N PHE A 156 -0.30 -19.49 4.57
CA PHE A 156 -1.60 -19.44 5.21
C PHE A 156 -2.68 -19.01 4.20
N MET A 157 -3.91 -19.45 4.44
CA MET A 157 -5.05 -19.00 3.64
C MET A 157 -5.56 -17.68 4.19
N LEU A 158 -5.82 -16.71 3.32
CA LEU A 158 -6.20 -15.35 3.75
C LEU A 158 -7.54 -15.34 4.52
N HIS A 159 -8.46 -16.22 4.16
CA HIS A 159 -9.75 -16.35 4.84
C HIS A 159 -9.66 -16.99 6.22
N ASP A 160 -8.56 -17.69 6.53
CA ASP A 160 -8.34 -18.40 7.79
C ASP A 160 -7.47 -17.57 8.74
N ARG A 161 -8.07 -16.52 9.30
CA ARG A 161 -7.37 -15.54 10.15
C ARG A 161 -6.73 -16.14 11.41
N ASN A 162 -7.31 -17.22 11.94
CA ASN A 162 -6.80 -17.87 13.14
C ASN A 162 -5.45 -18.54 12.91
N ASN A 163 -5.15 -18.92 11.66
CA ASN A 163 -3.91 -19.58 11.28
C ASN A 163 -2.83 -18.63 10.75
N TRP A 164 -3.07 -17.32 10.78
CA TRP A 164 -2.10 -16.34 10.32
C TRP A 164 -0.81 -16.38 11.16
N PRO A 165 0.39 -16.38 10.53
CA PRO A 165 1.65 -16.27 11.25
C PRO A 165 1.73 -14.91 11.93
N THR A 166 2.05 -14.91 13.23
CA THR A 166 2.50 -13.70 13.92
C THR A 166 4.00 -13.56 13.73
N ILE A 167 4.43 -12.37 13.30
CA ILE A 167 5.85 -12.02 13.25
C ILE A 167 6.22 -11.44 14.61
N THR A 168 6.97 -12.19 15.40
CA THR A 168 7.51 -11.71 16.67
C THR A 168 8.88 -11.12 16.44
N PHE A 169 9.06 -9.86 16.83
CA PHE A 169 10.35 -9.21 16.79
C PHE A 169 10.99 -9.18 18.19
N PRO A 170 12.33 -9.22 18.30
CA PRO A 170 13.02 -9.20 19.59
C PRO A 170 12.67 -7.97 20.43
N ALA A 171 12.52 -8.16 21.76
CA ALA A 171 12.00 -7.16 22.70
C ALA A 171 12.81 -5.84 22.79
N GLN A 172 14.05 -5.80 22.30
CA GLN A 172 14.79 -4.55 22.12
C GLN A 172 14.14 -3.58 21.12
N MET A 173 13.13 -4.04 20.36
CA MET A 173 12.22 -3.20 19.57
C MET A 173 11.25 -2.33 20.40
N GLY A 174 11.31 -2.41 21.74
CA GLY A 174 10.44 -1.69 22.66
C GLY A 174 10.43 -0.17 22.46
N ALA A 175 9.23 0.33 22.14
CA ALA A 175 8.72 1.67 22.44
C ALA A 175 9.23 2.92 21.68
N GLN A 176 10.25 2.86 20.80
CA GLN A 176 10.71 4.09 20.11
C GLN A 176 10.67 4.08 18.57
N GLY A 177 10.43 2.94 17.90
CA GLY A 177 10.51 2.87 16.43
C GLY A 177 9.24 2.44 15.71
N PHE A 178 8.50 1.50 16.28
CA PHE A 178 7.21 1.06 15.74
C PHE A 178 6.10 1.86 16.41
N ALA A 179 5.98 3.14 16.05
CA ALA A 179 4.66 3.74 16.15
C ALA A 179 3.76 2.90 15.24
N GLN A 180 2.91 2.06 15.84
CA GLN A 180 1.62 1.76 15.25
C GLN A 180 1.13 3.10 14.69
N PRO A 181 0.92 3.25 13.36
CA PRO A 181 0.36 4.48 12.84
C PRO A 181 -0.89 4.72 13.65
N GLN A 182 -0.90 5.79 14.47
CA GLN A 182 -2.10 6.20 15.16
C GLN A 182 -3.15 6.29 14.06
N ALA A 183 -4.23 5.53 14.21
CA ALA A 183 -5.36 5.58 13.32
C ALA A 183 -5.72 7.05 13.15
N TYR A 184 -5.39 7.61 11.98
CA TYR A 184 -5.78 8.95 11.63
C TYR A 184 -7.27 8.81 11.36
N TYR A 185 -8.06 8.91 12.43
CA TYR A 185 -9.49 9.10 12.32
C TYR A 185 -9.66 10.32 11.42
N ALA A 186 -10.01 10.06 10.17
CA ALA A 186 -10.63 11.03 9.31
C ALA A 186 -11.94 11.39 10.02
N ASN A 187 -11.90 12.44 10.82
CA ASN A 187 -13.07 13.21 11.21
C ASN A 187 -13.59 13.84 9.91
N ALA A 188 -14.28 13.02 9.10
CA ALA A 188 -15.26 13.52 8.16
C ALA A 188 -16.32 14.22 9.00
N GLY A 189 -16.29 15.55 8.97
CA GLY A 189 -17.06 16.40 9.87
C GLY A 189 -18.56 16.03 9.87
N PRO A 190 -19.24 16.13 11.01
CA PRO A 190 -20.69 16.11 11.03
C PRO A 190 -21.19 17.36 10.29
N GLY A 191 -22.12 17.13 9.36
CA GLY A 191 -22.68 18.13 8.48
C GLY A 191 -23.23 19.35 9.22
N ARG A 192 -23.11 20.50 8.55
CA ARG A 192 -23.85 21.71 8.89
C ARG A 192 -25.34 21.38 8.95
N GLN A 193 -25.90 21.41 10.15
CA GLN A 193 -27.34 21.56 10.37
C GLN A 193 -27.76 22.98 9.92
N PRO A 194 -28.90 23.15 9.24
CA PRO A 194 -29.44 24.47 8.96
C PRO A 194 -29.95 25.12 10.27
N PRO A 195 -29.78 26.44 10.48
CA PRO A 195 -30.28 27.09 11.69
C PRO A 195 -31.81 27.14 11.69
N SER A 196 -32.39 26.53 12.72
CA SER A 196 -33.76 26.73 13.19
C SER A 196 -33.97 28.18 13.65
N GLY A 197 -35.13 28.74 13.32
CA GLY A 197 -35.46 30.16 13.39
C GLY A 197 -35.26 30.87 14.73
N ALA A 198 -34.89 32.14 14.63
CA ALA A 198 -34.88 33.10 15.73
C ALA A 198 -36.25 33.79 15.83
N TYR A 199 -36.89 33.57 16.97
CA TYR A 199 -38.04 34.32 17.48
C TYR A 199 -37.63 35.77 17.78
N TYR A 200 -38.44 36.75 17.34
CA TYR A 200 -38.44 38.11 17.87
C TYR A 200 -39.66 38.30 18.79
N PRO A 201 -39.53 38.99 19.94
CA PRO A 201 -40.66 39.34 20.81
C PRO A 201 -41.39 40.61 20.31
N PRO A 202 -42.69 40.78 20.64
CA PRO A 202 -43.56 41.80 20.05
C PRO A 202 -43.46 43.18 20.71
N GLN A 203 -43.77 44.22 19.92
CA GLN A 203 -44.45 45.44 20.36
C GLN A 203 -45.88 45.43 19.85
#